data_AF-A0A1Y4DCH3-F1
#
_entry.id   AF-A0A1Y4DCH3-F1
#
_cell.length_a   1.000
_cell.length_b   1.000
_cell.length_c   1.000
_cell.angle_alpha   90.00
_cell.angle_beta   90.00
_cell.angle_gamma   90.00
#
_symmetry.space_group_name_H-M   'P 1'
#
loop_
_entity.id
_entity.type
_entity.pdbx_description
1 polymer ?
#
loop_
_entity_poly.entity_id
_entity_poly.type
_entity_poly.pdbx_seq_one_letter_code
_entity_poly.pdbx_strand_id
1 'polypeptide(L)'
;MDNKFDLVEKYNIDVDVYLGMDGTTSVGKLPDNRLTKEFLRLYFMGHITKVWKEWPHDIYYALAENGKKIYLSKTAITAWDIEKIMKDKRGGKRAGAGSKRKTGFVTSTLRVPDCLKGNFKCYIDMFTQYTKADEENIPYFTDEDKRLETIRDMLSVLKHEEHMIYERRRRLAEEEENKHQLKLFGDENL
;
A
#
# COMPACT_ATOMS: atom_id res chain seq x y z
N MET A 1 13.32 -38.30 -15.54
CA MET A 1 13.28 -36.91 -16.02
C MET A 1 14.05 -36.12 -15.01
N ASP A 2 15.25 -35.71 -15.38
CA ASP A 2 16.19 -35.05 -14.48
C ASP A 2 15.60 -33.76 -13.95
N ASN A 3 15.92 -33.46 -12.69
CA ASN A 3 15.57 -32.20 -12.07
C ASN A 3 16.36 -31.09 -12.76
N LYS A 4 15.71 -30.38 -13.68
CA LYS A 4 16.23 -29.16 -14.29
C LYS A 4 15.90 -27.96 -13.41
N PHE A 5 16.81 -26.99 -13.41
CA PHE A 5 16.71 -25.77 -12.60
C PHE A 5 16.92 -24.49 -13.45
N ASP A 6 16.84 -24.61 -14.78
CA ASP A 6 17.13 -23.53 -15.73
C ASP A 6 16.16 -22.34 -15.53
N LEU A 7 14.88 -22.62 -15.27
CA LEU A 7 13.87 -21.58 -15.03
C LEU A 7 13.99 -21.01 -13.62
N VAL A 8 14.25 -21.87 -12.64
CA VAL A 8 14.48 -21.47 -11.25
C VAL A 8 15.67 -20.49 -11.14
N GLU A 9 16.79 -20.78 -11.79
CA GLU A 9 17.95 -19.89 -11.83
C GLU A 9 17.66 -18.60 -12.60
N LYS A 10 17.09 -18.71 -13.81
CA LYS A 10 16.81 -17.55 -14.67
C LYS A 10 15.90 -16.52 -14.00
N TYR A 11 14.89 -16.97 -13.26
CA TYR A 11 13.91 -16.10 -12.60
C TYR A 11 14.17 -15.94 -11.09
N ASN A 12 15.31 -16.42 -10.59
CA ASN A 12 15.72 -16.34 -9.19
C ASN A 12 14.63 -16.86 -8.21
N ILE A 13 14.00 -17.99 -8.56
CA ILE A 13 12.94 -18.63 -7.79
C ILE A 13 13.58 -19.52 -6.72
N ASP A 14 14.14 -18.90 -5.70
CA ASP A 14 14.85 -19.63 -4.65
C ASP A 14 13.87 -20.18 -3.60
N VAL A 15 13.58 -21.49 -3.66
CA VAL A 15 12.61 -22.15 -2.79
C VAL A 15 13.18 -23.47 -2.27
N ASP A 16 13.38 -23.53 -0.95
CA ASP A 16 13.78 -24.75 -0.26
C ASP A 16 12.61 -25.72 -0.12
N VAL A 17 12.92 -27.00 -0.31
CA VAL A 17 12.01 -28.12 -0.14
C VAL A 17 12.41 -28.90 1.11
N TYR A 18 11.47 -29.08 2.04
CA TYR A 18 11.68 -29.78 3.31
C TYR A 18 11.14 -31.22 3.26
N LEU A 19 11.79 -32.15 3.97
CA LEU A 19 11.25 -33.47 4.30
C LEU A 19 10.72 -33.44 5.74
N GLY A 20 9.54 -34.02 5.97
CA GLY A 20 8.89 -34.07 7.29
C GLY A 20 8.14 -32.77 7.66
N MET A 21 7.08 -32.89 8.46
CA MET A 21 6.27 -31.72 8.89
C MET A 21 7.02 -30.77 9.82
N ASP A 22 8.11 -31.25 10.39
CA ASP A 22 9.01 -30.60 11.33
C ASP A 22 9.67 -29.36 10.69
N GLY A 23 9.88 -29.39 9.36
CA GLY A 23 10.27 -28.23 8.55
C GLY A 23 11.64 -27.63 8.91
N THR A 24 12.53 -28.44 9.49
CA THR A 24 13.85 -28.06 10.02
C THR A 24 15.00 -28.42 9.08
N THR A 25 14.86 -29.44 8.22
CA THR A 25 15.91 -29.88 7.29
C THR A 25 15.45 -29.73 5.84
N SER A 26 16.10 -28.83 5.09
CA SER A 26 15.91 -28.71 3.65
C SER A 26 16.68 -29.81 2.92
N VAL A 27 16.08 -30.38 1.89
CA VAL A 27 16.60 -31.54 1.13
C VAL A 27 16.97 -31.15 -0.29
N GLY A 28 16.68 -29.91 -0.68
CA GLY A 28 17.12 -29.32 -1.94
C GLY A 28 16.20 -28.18 -2.36
N LYS A 29 16.44 -27.68 -3.58
CA LYS A 29 15.61 -26.65 -4.21
C LYS A 29 14.45 -27.28 -4.97
N LEU A 30 13.37 -26.53 -5.13
CA LEU A 30 12.22 -26.93 -5.93
C LEU A 30 12.60 -26.99 -7.42
N PRO A 31 12.44 -28.12 -8.13
CA PRO A 31 12.81 -28.22 -9.53
C PRO A 31 11.77 -27.60 -10.49
N ASP A 32 12.20 -27.26 -11.70
CA ASP A 32 11.38 -26.60 -12.73
C ASP A 32 10.08 -27.35 -13.04
N ASN A 33 10.14 -28.68 -13.05
CA ASN A 33 9.01 -29.56 -13.36
C ASN A 33 7.93 -29.59 -12.26
N ARG A 34 8.13 -28.88 -11.14
CA ARG A 34 7.18 -28.70 -10.04
C ARG A 34 6.67 -27.27 -9.92
N LEU A 35 7.09 -26.37 -10.80
CA LEU A 35 6.53 -25.02 -10.87
C LEU A 35 5.14 -25.10 -11.48
N THR A 36 4.10 -24.94 -10.68
CA THR A 36 2.70 -24.82 -11.17
C THR A 36 2.30 -23.36 -11.31
N LYS A 37 1.33 -23.06 -12.19
CA LYS A 37 0.87 -21.68 -12.40
C LYS A 37 0.27 -21.09 -11.11
N GLU A 38 -0.43 -21.92 -10.32
CA GLU A 38 -1.00 -21.51 -9.03
C GLU A 38 0.11 -21.22 -8.00
N PHE A 39 1.12 -22.09 -7.93
CA PHE A 39 2.29 -21.88 -7.06
C PHE A 39 3.04 -20.61 -7.40
N LEU A 40 3.43 -20.42 -8.67
CA LEU A 40 4.17 -19.25 -9.12
C LEU A 40 3.44 -17.94 -8.81
N ARG A 41 2.11 -17.92 -8.99
CA ARG A 41 1.29 -16.77 -8.63
C ARG A 41 1.40 -16.44 -7.15
N LEU A 42 1.24 -17.43 -6.28
CA LEU A 42 1.30 -17.20 -4.84
C LEU A 42 2.72 -16.89 -4.36
N TYR A 43 3.72 -17.50 -4.99
CA TYR A 43 5.13 -17.24 -4.72
C TYR A 43 5.50 -15.79 -5.03
N PHE A 44 5.18 -15.29 -6.23
CA PHE A 44 5.43 -13.90 -6.59
C PHE A 44 4.59 -12.89 -5.80
N MET A 45 3.47 -13.33 -5.20
CA MET A 45 2.68 -12.51 -4.28
C MET A 45 3.20 -12.54 -2.83
N GLY A 46 4.18 -13.39 -2.52
CA GLY A 46 4.73 -13.53 -1.16
C GLY A 46 3.83 -14.30 -0.19
N HIS A 47 2.85 -15.06 -0.70
CA HIS A 47 1.90 -15.82 0.13
C HIS A 47 2.30 -17.28 0.35
N ILE A 48 3.47 -17.70 -0.11
CA ILE A 48 4.00 -19.04 0.16
C ILE A 48 4.88 -18.99 1.41
N THR A 49 4.60 -19.86 2.37
CA THR A 49 5.38 -19.96 3.62
C THR A 49 6.54 -20.94 3.48
N LYS A 50 6.23 -22.19 3.10
CA LYS A 50 7.19 -23.29 2.95
C LYS A 50 6.71 -24.28 1.89
N VAL A 51 7.63 -25.10 1.40
CA VAL A 51 7.36 -26.18 0.43
C VAL A 51 7.91 -27.50 0.97
N TRP A 52 7.13 -28.56 0.84
CA TRP A 52 7.50 -29.89 1.31
C TRP A 52 7.46 -30.90 0.18
N LYS A 53 8.26 -31.94 0.36
CA LYS A 53 8.17 -33.20 -0.36
C LYS A 53 7.72 -34.27 0.62
N GLU A 54 6.62 -34.94 0.30
CA GLU A 54 6.18 -36.09 1.07
C GLU A 54 7.11 -37.27 0.78
N TRP A 55 7.32 -38.17 1.74
CA TRP A 55 8.03 -39.41 1.54
C TRP A 55 7.08 -40.56 1.91
N PRO A 56 7.02 -41.67 1.16
CA PRO A 56 7.86 -42.10 0.04
C PRO A 56 7.37 -41.66 -1.35
N HIS A 57 6.27 -40.91 -1.43
CA HIS A 57 5.64 -40.53 -2.70
C HIS A 57 6.28 -39.27 -3.27
N ASP A 58 6.51 -39.18 -4.59
CA ASP A 58 7.08 -37.99 -5.25
C ASP A 58 6.04 -36.85 -5.39
N ILE A 59 5.40 -36.51 -4.27
CA ILE A 59 4.35 -35.51 -4.10
C ILE A 59 4.97 -34.30 -3.42
N TYR A 60 4.78 -33.15 -4.05
CA TYR A 60 5.22 -31.86 -3.55
C TYR A 60 3.99 -31.04 -3.17
N TYR A 61 4.06 -30.28 -2.08
CA TYR A 61 3.02 -29.32 -1.75
C TYR A 61 3.60 -28.06 -1.09
N ALA A 62 2.94 -26.93 -1.31
CA ALA A 62 3.27 -25.66 -0.70
C ALA A 62 2.17 -25.28 0.32
N LEU A 63 2.56 -24.63 1.41
CA LEU A 63 1.62 -24.06 2.38
C LEU A 63 1.50 -22.57 2.12
N ALA A 64 0.29 -22.13 1.83
CA ALA A 64 -0.01 -20.72 1.73
C ALA A 64 -0.19 -20.09 3.12
N GLU A 65 0.01 -18.78 3.22
CA GLU A 65 -0.14 -17.99 4.46
C GLU A 65 -1.51 -18.18 5.13
N ASN A 66 -2.55 -18.44 4.34
CA ASN A 66 -3.91 -18.73 4.83
C ASN A 66 -4.10 -20.17 5.35
N GLY A 67 -3.03 -20.95 5.50
CA GLY A 67 -3.06 -22.34 5.95
C GLY A 67 -3.49 -23.36 4.89
N LYS A 68 -3.79 -22.93 3.65
CA LYS A 68 -4.19 -23.83 2.56
C LYS A 68 -2.97 -24.59 2.01
N LYS A 69 -3.08 -25.91 1.91
CA LYS A 69 -2.10 -26.75 1.20
C LYS A 69 -2.38 -26.76 -0.30
N ILE A 70 -1.33 -26.60 -1.10
CA ILE A 70 -1.39 -26.52 -2.56
C ILE A 70 -0.46 -27.57 -3.13
N TYR A 71 -1.04 -28.54 -3.83
CA TYR A 71 -0.28 -29.64 -4.41
C TYR A 71 0.41 -29.22 -5.71
N LEU A 72 1.70 -29.55 -5.82
CA LEU A 72 2.55 -29.23 -6.96
C LEU A 72 2.66 -30.45 -7.88
N SER A 73 1.61 -30.64 -8.68
CA SER A 73 1.59 -31.63 -9.74
C SER A 73 2.72 -31.37 -10.74
N LYS A 74 3.22 -32.42 -11.38
CA LYS A 74 4.24 -32.28 -12.41
C LYS A 74 3.71 -31.45 -13.59
N THR A 75 4.44 -30.43 -13.98
CA THR A 75 4.04 -29.46 -15.01
C THR A 75 5.17 -29.18 -15.97
N ALA A 76 4.81 -28.83 -17.22
CA ALA A 76 5.75 -28.33 -18.23
C ALA A 76 5.48 -26.83 -18.43
N ILE A 77 5.95 -26.01 -17.49
CA ILE A 77 5.86 -24.55 -17.61
C ILE A 77 6.99 -24.04 -18.49
N THR A 78 6.68 -23.06 -19.34
CA THR A 78 7.66 -22.38 -20.18
C THR A 78 8.07 -21.04 -19.58
N ALA A 79 9.23 -20.51 -19.99
CA ALA A 79 9.67 -19.15 -19.67
C ALA A 79 8.59 -18.09 -20.01
N TRP A 80 7.88 -18.27 -21.13
CA TRP A 80 6.79 -17.39 -21.54
C TRP A 80 5.62 -17.38 -20.55
N ASP A 81 5.26 -18.55 -20.00
CA ASP A 81 4.22 -18.64 -18.96
C ASP A 81 4.63 -17.91 -17.68
N ILE A 82 5.90 -18.04 -17.25
CA ILE A 82 6.43 -17.35 -16.06
C ILE A 82 6.39 -15.84 -16.28
N GLU A 83 6.90 -15.37 -17.42
CA GLU A 83 6.88 -13.94 -17.76
C GLU A 83 5.47 -13.39 -17.86
N LYS A 84 4.53 -14.17 -18.40
CA LYS A 84 3.12 -13.81 -18.45
C LYS A 84 2.53 -13.69 -17.04
N ILE A 85 2.87 -14.59 -16.12
CA ILE A 85 2.43 -14.53 -14.72
C ILE A 85 3.06 -13.33 -13.98
N MET A 86 4.35 -13.05 -14.19
CA MET A 86 5.02 -11.87 -13.61
C MET A 86 4.43 -10.55 -14.15
N LYS A 87 4.01 -10.54 -15.43
CA LYS A 87 3.33 -9.40 -16.07
C LYS A 87 1.85 -9.29 -15.67
N ASP A 88 1.22 -10.39 -15.28
CA ASP A 88 -0.17 -10.47 -14.79
C ASP A 88 -0.25 -9.92 -13.36
N LYS A 89 0.05 -8.62 -13.21
CA LYS A 89 -0.18 -7.83 -12.00
C LYS A 89 -1.69 -7.70 -11.78
N ARG A 90 -2.28 -8.71 -11.13
CA ARG A 90 -3.71 -8.70 -10.74
C ARG A 90 -4.09 -7.62 -9.72
N GLY A 91 -3.13 -6.81 -9.27
CA GLY A 91 -3.39 -5.55 -8.56
C GLY A 91 -3.26 -4.37 -9.50
N GLY A 92 -4.39 -3.81 -9.94
CA GLY A 92 -4.43 -2.47 -10.50
C GLY A 92 -4.22 -2.34 -12.01
N LYS A 93 -5.25 -2.65 -12.81
CA LYS A 93 -5.30 -2.30 -14.25
C LYS A 93 -5.41 -0.78 -14.52
N ARG A 94 -5.28 0.06 -13.49
CA ARG A 94 -5.37 1.52 -13.61
C ARG A 94 -3.95 2.07 -13.54
N ALA A 95 -3.64 3.05 -14.39
CA ALA A 95 -2.41 3.82 -14.25
C ALA A 95 -2.31 4.38 -12.81
N GLY A 96 -1.21 4.09 -12.11
CA GLY A 96 -1.00 4.48 -10.71
C GLY A 96 -1.35 3.41 -9.66
N ALA A 97 -1.81 2.23 -10.06
CA ALA A 97 -2.04 1.12 -9.14
C ALA A 97 -0.87 0.10 -9.19
N GLY A 98 -0.24 -0.08 -8.03
CA GLY A 98 0.89 -0.98 -7.79
C GLY A 98 1.23 -0.97 -6.30
N SER A 99 2.01 -1.96 -5.84
CA SER A 99 2.53 -1.94 -4.47
C SER A 99 3.38 -0.68 -4.29
N LYS A 100 3.07 0.13 -3.27
CA LYS A 100 3.81 1.37 -3.02
C LYS A 100 5.27 1.04 -2.77
N ARG A 101 6.20 1.81 -3.36
CA ARG A 101 7.63 1.72 -3.02
C ARG A 101 7.77 1.95 -1.51
N LYS A 102 8.53 1.10 -0.81
CA LYS A 102 8.84 1.29 0.61
C LYS A 102 9.73 2.53 0.74
N THR A 103 9.13 3.70 0.96
CA THR A 103 9.82 4.99 1.13
C THR A 103 10.16 5.32 2.59
N GLY A 104 9.91 4.42 3.54
CA GLY A 104 10.14 4.65 4.97
C GLY A 104 9.07 5.50 5.68
N PHE A 105 8.16 6.11 4.92
CA PHE A 105 7.01 6.85 5.47
C PHE A 105 5.81 5.93 5.64
N VAL A 106 5.11 6.07 6.77
CA VAL A 106 3.78 5.47 6.95
C VAL A 106 2.83 6.16 5.98
N THR A 107 2.21 5.41 5.08
CA THR A 107 1.24 5.96 4.14
C THR A 107 -0.14 5.39 4.40
N SER A 108 -1.15 6.26 4.38
CA SER A 108 -2.56 5.89 4.45
C SER A 108 -3.23 6.13 3.10
N THR A 109 -4.29 5.38 2.80
CA THR A 109 -5.09 5.60 1.60
C THR A 109 -6.32 6.43 1.97
N LEU A 110 -6.46 7.60 1.37
CA LEU A 110 -7.61 8.50 1.54
C LEU A 110 -8.44 8.52 0.25
N ARG A 111 -9.77 8.54 0.38
CA ARG A 111 -10.67 8.80 -0.75
C ARG A 111 -10.91 10.29 -0.84
N VAL A 112 -10.61 10.86 -2.00
CA VAL A 112 -10.75 12.29 -2.27
C VAL A 112 -11.90 12.49 -3.25
N PRO A 113 -12.85 13.40 -2.96
CA PRO A 113 -13.86 13.81 -3.94
C PRO A 113 -13.23 14.29 -5.24
N ASP A 114 -13.83 13.95 -6.38
CA ASP A 114 -13.21 14.22 -7.68
C ASP A 114 -12.98 15.71 -7.94
N CYS A 115 -13.88 16.57 -7.43
CA CYS A 115 -13.73 18.03 -7.49
C CYS A 115 -12.47 18.57 -6.81
N LEU A 116 -11.95 17.88 -5.78
CA LEU A 116 -10.77 18.32 -5.04
C LEU A 116 -9.48 17.70 -5.56
N LYS A 117 -9.57 16.71 -6.44
CA LYS A 117 -8.43 15.92 -6.89
C LYS A 117 -7.36 16.76 -7.58
N GLY A 118 -7.77 17.76 -8.37
CA GLY A 118 -6.87 18.73 -9.00
C GLY A 118 -6.08 19.53 -7.96
N ASN A 119 -6.80 20.12 -7.01
CA ASN A 119 -6.23 20.95 -5.94
C ASN A 119 -5.25 20.14 -5.07
N PHE A 120 -5.60 18.91 -4.68
CA PHE A 120 -4.69 18.04 -3.92
C PHE A 120 -3.43 17.68 -4.71
N LYS A 121 -3.54 17.47 -6.03
CA LYS A 121 -2.36 17.21 -6.87
C LYS A 121 -1.41 18.42 -6.88
N CYS A 122 -1.95 19.62 -7.07
CA CYS A 122 -1.19 20.88 -7.01
C CYS A 122 -0.54 21.07 -5.63
N TYR A 123 -1.27 20.81 -4.55
CA TYR A 123 -0.74 20.91 -3.20
C TYR A 123 0.42 19.95 -2.94
N ILE A 124 0.30 18.68 -3.34
CA ILE A 124 1.37 17.69 -3.19
C ILE A 124 2.62 18.11 -3.98
N ASP A 125 2.44 18.62 -5.20
CA ASP A 125 3.56 19.10 -6.04
C ASP A 125 4.25 20.31 -5.39
N MET A 126 3.48 21.30 -4.91
CA MET A 126 3.99 22.44 -4.13
C MET A 126 4.74 22.00 -2.88
N PHE A 127 4.17 21.08 -2.10
CA PHE A 127 4.76 20.60 -0.86
C PHE A 127 6.06 19.82 -1.10
N THR A 128 6.11 19.05 -2.19
CA THR A 128 7.32 18.30 -2.57
C THR A 128 8.46 19.26 -2.91
N GLN A 129 8.18 20.33 -3.64
CA GLN A 129 9.16 21.38 -3.94
C GLN A 129 9.61 22.13 -2.70
N TYR A 130 8.68 22.45 -1.80
CA TYR A 130 9.00 23.13 -0.54
C TYR A 130 9.90 22.28 0.37
N THR A 131 9.60 20.99 0.52
CA THR A 131 10.35 20.10 1.41
C THR A 131 11.71 19.67 0.90
N LYS A 132 11.90 19.71 -0.42
CA LYS A 132 13.14 19.30 -1.07
C LYS A 132 13.80 20.45 -1.82
N ALA A 133 13.60 21.69 -1.35
CA ALA A 133 14.10 22.90 -2.00
C ALA A 133 15.64 22.90 -2.17
N ASP A 134 16.36 22.16 -1.31
CA ASP A 134 17.81 22.00 -1.36
C ASP A 134 18.30 20.93 -2.36
N GLU A 135 17.41 20.10 -2.91
CA GLU A 135 17.74 19.13 -3.97
C GLU A 135 17.62 19.82 -5.35
N GLU A 136 18.70 19.84 -6.14
CA GLU A 136 18.69 20.47 -7.48
C GLU A 136 17.71 19.78 -8.44
N ASN A 137 16.90 20.59 -9.13
CA ASN A 137 16.03 20.23 -10.27
C ASN A 137 14.89 19.23 -9.99
N ILE A 138 13.96 19.60 -9.12
CA ILE A 138 12.67 18.89 -9.01
C ILE A 138 11.74 19.36 -10.12
N PRO A 139 11.32 18.47 -11.05
CA PRO A 139 10.41 18.84 -12.14
C PRO A 139 9.02 19.20 -11.61
N TYR A 140 8.40 20.20 -12.23
CA TYR A 140 7.01 20.58 -11.97
C TYR A 140 6.07 19.60 -12.68
N PHE A 141 5.14 19.00 -11.94
CA PHE A 141 4.12 18.09 -12.49
C PHE A 141 2.75 18.75 -12.64
N THR A 142 2.64 20.02 -12.23
CA THR A 142 1.42 20.83 -12.26
C THR A 142 1.67 22.17 -12.94
N ASP A 143 0.61 22.70 -13.53
CA ASP A 143 0.58 23.95 -14.28
C ASP A 143 0.47 25.17 -13.33
N GLU A 144 1.09 26.29 -13.71
CA GLU A 144 1.17 27.49 -12.87
C GLU A 144 -0.20 28.09 -12.53
N ASP A 145 -1.09 28.21 -13.52
CA ASP A 145 -2.43 28.78 -13.31
C ASP A 145 -3.23 27.95 -12.32
N LYS A 146 -3.16 26.62 -12.44
CA LYS A 146 -3.81 25.68 -11.52
C LYS A 146 -3.24 25.76 -10.11
N ARG A 147 -1.95 26.04 -9.97
CA ARG A 147 -1.31 26.24 -8.67
C ARG A 147 -1.80 27.53 -8.02
N LEU A 148 -1.88 28.62 -8.78
CA LEU A 148 -2.42 29.89 -8.29
C LEU A 148 -3.89 29.78 -7.88
N GLU A 149 -4.71 29.09 -8.68
CA GLU A 149 -6.09 28.78 -8.33
C GLU A 149 -6.18 27.98 -7.02
N THR A 150 -5.38 26.92 -6.91
CA THR A 150 -5.31 26.09 -5.70
C THR A 150 -4.91 26.92 -4.48
N ILE A 151 -3.94 27.84 -4.62
CA ILE A 151 -3.51 28.74 -3.54
C ILE A 151 -4.66 29.64 -3.09
N ARG A 152 -5.41 30.23 -4.03
CA ARG A 152 -6.58 31.09 -3.71
C ARG A 152 -7.67 30.32 -2.99
N ASP A 153 -7.96 29.11 -3.43
CA ASP A 153 -8.93 28.23 -2.77
C ASP A 153 -8.50 27.91 -1.33
N MET A 154 -7.24 27.50 -1.14
CA MET A 154 -6.69 27.19 0.19
C MET A 154 -6.75 28.41 1.13
N LEU A 155 -6.37 29.60 0.65
CA LEU A 155 -6.45 30.83 1.43
C LEU A 155 -7.90 31.19 1.80
N SER A 156 -8.86 30.94 0.92
CA SER A 156 -10.27 31.20 1.18
C SER A 156 -10.81 30.28 2.27
N VAL A 157 -10.46 28.99 2.23
CA VAL A 157 -10.80 28.02 3.27
C VAL A 157 -10.18 28.39 4.61
N LEU A 158 -8.90 28.79 4.63
CA LEU A 158 -8.22 29.22 5.85
C LEU A 158 -8.89 30.42 6.50
N LYS A 159 -9.17 31.47 5.72
CA LYS A 159 -9.88 32.67 6.21
C LYS A 159 -11.25 32.34 6.80
N HIS A 160 -11.98 31.44 6.15
CA HIS A 160 -13.28 31.01 6.65
C HIS A 160 -13.17 30.26 7.99
N GLU A 161 -12.22 29.32 8.11
CA GLU A 161 -12.03 28.58 9.36
C GLU A 161 -11.55 29.49 10.51
N GLU A 162 -10.64 30.43 10.23
CA GLU A 162 -10.22 31.45 11.21
C GLU A 162 -11.42 32.24 11.75
N HIS A 163 -12.31 32.70 10.86
CA HIS A 163 -13.53 33.38 11.24
C HIS A 163 -14.45 32.48 12.10
N MET A 164 -14.63 31.21 11.71
CA MET A 164 -15.46 30.26 12.47
C MET A 164 -14.88 29.92 13.84
N ILE A 165 -13.55 29.90 14.00
CA ILE A 165 -12.88 29.75 15.29
C ILE A 165 -13.13 30.99 16.15
N TYR A 166 -12.99 32.19 15.58
CA TYR A 166 -13.26 33.44 16.28
C TYR A 166 -14.71 33.52 16.80
N GLU A 167 -15.70 33.23 15.95
CA GLU A 167 -17.12 33.23 16.33
C GLU A 167 -17.46 32.19 17.40
N ARG A 168 -16.78 31.03 17.39
CA ARG A 168 -16.91 30.03 18.46
C ARG A 168 -16.39 30.57 19.79
N ARG A 169 -15.25 31.26 19.79
CA ARG A 169 -14.69 31.87 21.00
C ARG A 169 -15.56 33.00 21.53
N ARG A 170 -16.11 33.85 20.64
CA ARG A 170 -17.00 34.95 21.02
C ARG A 170 -18.26 34.44 21.71
N ARG A 171 -18.93 33.43 21.13
CA ARG A 171 -20.13 32.83 21.73
C ARG A 171 -19.85 32.19 23.10
N LEU A 172 -18.72 31.53 23.28
CA LEU A 172 -18.33 30.98 24.58
C LEU A 172 -18.13 32.08 25.64
N ALA A 173 -17.48 33.19 25.26
CA ALA A 173 -17.31 34.33 26.16
C ALA A 173 -18.64 35.00 26.51
N GLU A 174 -19.54 35.19 25.53
CA GLU A 174 -20.90 35.71 25.75
C GLU A 174 -21.74 34.78 26.65
N GLU A 175 -21.62 33.45 26.50
CA GLU A 175 -22.29 32.48 27.37
C GLU A 175 -21.74 32.48 28.80
N GLU A 176 -20.43 32.65 28.99
CA GLU A 176 -19.83 32.80 30.31
C GLU A 176 -20.24 34.11 30.98
N GLU A 177 -20.28 35.21 30.24
CA GLU A 177 -20.75 36.50 30.73
C GLU A 177 -22.23 36.45 31.10
N ASN A 178 -23.09 35.85 30.26
CA ASN A 178 -24.50 35.63 30.57
C ASN A 178 -24.69 34.76 31.82
N LYS A 179 -23.89 33.70 32.00
CA LYS A 179 -23.90 32.89 33.24
C LYS A 179 -23.46 33.70 34.45
N HIS A 180 -22.47 34.57 34.31
CA HIS A 180 -22.00 35.43 35.39
C HIS A 180 -23.07 36.47 35.77
N GLN A 181 -23.71 37.10 34.78
CA GLN A 181 -24.81 38.04 35.01
C GLN A 181 -26.02 37.36 35.67
N LEU A 182 -26.41 36.17 35.23
CA LEU A 182 -27.50 35.40 35.85
C LEU A 182 -27.21 35.01 37.31
N LYS A 183 -25.94 34.77 37.67
CA LYS A 183 -25.55 34.54 39.07
C LYS A 183 -25.68 35.82 39.91
N LEU A 184 -25.25 36.96 39.39
CA LEU A 184 -25.33 38.25 40.09
C LEU A 184 -26.79 38.66 40.40
N PHE A 185 -27.71 38.49 39.44
CA PHE A 185 -29.14 38.80 39.63
C PHE A 185 -29.95 37.68 40.33
N GLY A 186 -29.36 36.49 40.47
CA GLY A 186 -29.96 35.37 41.20
C GLY A 186 -29.80 35.48 42.72
N ASP A 187 -28.69 36.07 43.19
CA ASP A 187 -28.39 36.24 44.61
C ASP A 187 -29.06 37.47 45.25
N GLU A 188 -29.63 38.40 44.46
CA GLU A 188 -30.37 39.58 44.96
C GLU A 188 -31.84 39.28 45.36
N ASN A 189 -32.33 38.05 45.17
CA ASN A 189 -33.71 37.65 45.45
C ASN A 189 -33.86 36.70 46.68
N LEU A 190 -32.92 36.75 47.64
CA LEU A 190 -32.99 36.01 48.91
C LEU A 190 -33.05 36.94 50.12
#